data_AF-A0A225X0N4-F1
#
_entry.id   AF-A0A225X0N4-F1
#
_cell.length_a   1.000
_cell.length_b   1.000
_cell.length_c   1.000
_cell.angle_alpha   90.00
_cell.angle_beta   90.00
_cell.angle_gamma   90.00
#
_symmetry.space_group_name_H-M   'P 1'
#
loop_
_entity.id
_entity.type
_entity.pdbx_description
1 polymer ?
#
loop_
_entity_poly.entity_id
_entity_poly.type
_entity_poly.pdbx_seq_one_letter_code
_entity_poly.pdbx_strand_id
1 'polypeptide(L)'
;MCADVENLRDHLIRSLDVLCCGRQHPDPQQSFSEWIKSLPTLETLERERQYQQEMRQRLVLEHQYQREAQRRHERDECMQMYSNDYRVPEESELSIQKQKHEQFLRMQAEMREFEQLDLSDDALNPITDATIPTKKEKLEIQERQRLQQLEYQRREYRELEKMRREDFYYVEQILKSKAKAKEEQEKRARSAKPQRNVFEEQQKHIARMRVLDKEKRLREREICGMQLEDLFGRQLRFREAEKAKEELRSEWRERKSMQVEEHDCCTRWVLWDRAFAKQQQEETKQQRAQARRLKRQQLREENEIRAAWVESWDENGNRYFYNTVTGGSQWEVPI
;
A
#
# COMPACT_ATOMS: atom_id res chain seq x y z
N MET A 1 32.15 -32.84 56.16
CA MET A 1 33.27 -31.97 55.76
C MET A 1 33.72 -32.24 54.34
N CYS A 2 34.23 -33.42 53.95
CA CYS A 2 34.60 -33.64 52.53
C CYS A 2 33.39 -33.64 51.58
N ALA A 3 32.29 -34.31 51.96
CA ALA A 3 31.07 -34.41 51.14
C ALA A 3 30.45 -33.05 50.77
N ASP A 4 30.58 -32.05 51.65
CA ASP A 4 30.05 -30.71 51.42
C ASP A 4 30.80 -29.97 50.29
N VAL A 5 32.11 -30.22 50.18
CA VAL A 5 32.97 -29.65 49.13
C VAL A 5 32.72 -30.34 47.79
N GLU A 6 32.53 -31.66 47.79
CA GLU A 6 32.19 -32.41 46.57
C GLU A 6 30.79 -32.06 46.06
N ASN A 7 29.80 -31.95 46.94
CA ASN A 7 28.46 -31.46 46.58
C ASN A 7 28.50 -30.03 46.01
N LEU A 8 29.29 -29.12 46.59
CA LEU A 8 29.46 -27.76 46.07
C LEU A 8 30.12 -27.78 44.68
N ARG A 9 31.14 -28.62 44.48
CA ARG A 9 31.84 -28.81 43.21
C ARG A 9 30.90 -29.36 42.14
N ASP A 10 30.11 -30.37 42.45
CA ASP A 10 29.12 -30.95 41.53
C ASP A 10 28.02 -29.94 41.17
N HIS A 11 27.57 -29.12 42.12
CA HIS A 11 26.59 -28.07 41.86
C HIS A 11 27.17 -26.97 40.96
N LEU A 12 28.42 -26.56 41.21
CA LEU A 12 29.15 -25.62 40.34
C LEU A 12 29.33 -26.18 38.92
N ILE A 13 29.76 -27.44 38.78
CA ILE A 13 29.90 -28.11 37.48
C ILE A 13 28.56 -28.13 36.73
N ARG A 14 27.47 -28.55 37.36
CA ARG A 14 26.14 -28.57 36.73
C ARG A 14 25.63 -27.17 36.37
N SER A 15 25.92 -26.16 37.18
CA SER A 15 25.58 -24.76 36.87
C SER A 15 26.39 -24.20 35.68
N LEU A 16 27.66 -24.61 35.55
CA LEU A 16 28.50 -24.27 34.41
C LEU A 16 28.04 -25.01 33.15
N ASP A 17 27.63 -26.27 33.25
CA ASP A 17 27.04 -27.03 32.14
C ASP A 17 25.82 -26.29 31.56
N VAL A 18 24.88 -25.87 32.41
CA VAL A 18 23.68 -25.11 32.01
C VAL A 18 24.04 -23.77 31.34
N LEU A 19 25.11 -23.10 31.77
CA LEU A 19 25.64 -21.89 31.12
C LEU A 19 26.39 -22.19 29.80
N CYS A 20 26.94 -23.39 29.66
CA CYS A 20 27.73 -23.84 28.52
C CYS A 20 26.94 -24.64 27.47
N CYS A 21 25.67 -24.98 27.69
CA CYS A 21 24.78 -25.73 26.78
C CYS A 21 24.59 -25.17 25.35
N GLY A 22 25.28 -24.09 24.97
CA GLY A 22 25.35 -23.55 23.61
C GLY A 22 26.76 -23.35 23.04
N ARG A 23 27.83 -23.75 23.74
CA ARG A 23 29.23 -23.62 23.26
C ARG A 23 30.03 -24.89 23.50
N GLN A 24 30.32 -25.62 22.42
CA GLN A 24 31.29 -26.72 22.45
C GLN A 24 32.70 -26.17 22.74
N HIS A 25 33.52 -26.94 23.46
CA HIS A 25 34.95 -26.63 23.66
C HIS A 25 35.65 -26.68 22.29
N PRO A 26 36.21 -25.57 21.77
CA PRO A 26 36.53 -25.45 20.35
C PRO A 26 37.79 -26.21 19.91
N ASP A 27 38.67 -26.57 20.85
CA ASP A 27 39.95 -27.22 20.58
C ASP A 27 40.23 -28.30 21.65
N PRO A 28 40.51 -29.57 21.28
CA PRO A 28 40.82 -30.63 22.23
C PRO A 28 42.24 -30.55 22.82
N GLN A 29 43.12 -29.65 22.36
CA GLN A 29 44.48 -29.48 22.88
C GLN A 29 44.59 -28.42 24.00
N GLN A 30 43.62 -27.53 24.12
CA GLN A 30 43.66 -26.43 25.09
C GLN A 30 43.27 -26.90 26.50
N SER A 31 43.98 -26.47 27.55
CA SER A 31 43.63 -26.86 28.91
C SER A 31 42.34 -26.17 29.37
N PHE A 32 41.50 -26.89 30.12
CA PHE A 32 40.24 -26.35 30.69
C PHE A 32 40.44 -25.05 31.49
N SER A 33 41.61 -24.87 32.11
CA SER A 33 41.97 -23.67 32.87
C SER A 33 42.35 -22.47 32.00
N GLU A 34 42.84 -22.71 30.77
CA GLU A 34 43.08 -21.67 29.77
C GLU A 34 41.80 -21.35 29.00
N TRP A 35 40.98 -22.37 28.70
CA TRP A 35 39.65 -22.18 28.12
C TRP A 35 38.78 -21.29 29.00
N ILE A 36 38.69 -21.54 30.31
CA ILE A 36 37.98 -20.66 31.26
C ILE A 36 38.54 -19.23 31.26
N LYS A 37 39.86 -19.04 31.13
CA LYS A 37 40.48 -17.70 31.02
C LYS A 37 40.21 -17.03 29.67
N SER A 38 39.90 -17.81 28.62
CA SER A 38 39.52 -17.31 27.30
C SER A 38 38.03 -16.94 27.18
N LEU A 39 37.19 -17.36 28.13
CA LEU A 39 35.78 -16.99 28.15
C LEU A 39 35.64 -15.47 28.38
N PRO A 40 34.82 -14.76 27.58
CA PRO A 40 34.49 -13.37 27.83
C PRO A 40 33.94 -13.15 29.24
N THR A 41 34.57 -12.26 30.00
CA THR A 41 34.06 -11.88 31.33
C THR A 41 32.70 -11.20 31.20
N LEU A 42 31.88 -11.24 32.26
CA LEU A 42 30.55 -10.62 32.26
C LEU A 42 30.60 -9.15 31.80
N GLU A 43 31.59 -8.37 32.24
CA GLU A 43 31.80 -7.00 31.78
C GLU A 43 32.01 -6.89 30.26
N THR A 44 32.75 -7.82 29.64
CA THR A 44 32.95 -7.79 28.18
C THR A 44 31.68 -8.13 27.41
N LEU A 45 30.86 -9.06 27.92
CA LEU A 45 29.54 -9.39 27.34
C LEU A 45 28.53 -8.26 27.53
N GLU A 46 28.61 -7.51 28.63
CA GLU A 46 27.77 -6.33 28.87
C GLU A 46 28.18 -5.16 27.96
N ARG A 47 29.48 -4.89 27.81
CA ARG A 47 29.99 -3.89 26.86
C ARG A 47 29.67 -4.25 25.41
N GLU A 48 29.79 -5.53 25.02
CA GLU A 48 29.35 -5.99 23.70
C GLU A 48 27.84 -5.79 23.50
N ARG A 49 27.02 -6.12 24.51
CA ARG A 49 25.56 -5.90 24.46
C ARG A 49 25.21 -4.42 24.34
N GLN A 50 25.90 -3.53 25.06
CA GLN A 50 25.73 -2.07 24.97
C GLN A 50 26.11 -1.57 23.56
N TYR A 51 27.28 -1.97 23.04
CA TYR A 51 27.70 -1.63 21.67
C TYR A 51 26.70 -2.12 20.61
N GLN A 52 26.18 -3.35 20.77
CA GLN A 52 25.13 -3.91 19.90
C GLN A 52 23.77 -3.20 20.02
N GLN A 53 23.50 -2.50 21.13
CA GLN A 53 22.32 -1.64 21.29
C GLN A 53 22.57 -0.27 20.65
N GLU A 54 23.73 0.35 20.88
CA GLU A 54 24.13 1.60 20.23
C GLU A 54 24.12 1.48 18.70
N MET A 55 24.70 0.40 18.14
CA MET A 55 24.71 0.19 16.69
C MET A 55 23.30 0.10 16.10
N ARG A 56 22.34 -0.53 16.79
CA ARG A 56 20.92 -0.53 16.38
C ARG A 56 20.31 0.86 16.45
N GLN A 57 20.59 1.63 17.49
CA GLN A 57 20.10 3.01 17.63
C GLN A 57 20.66 3.91 16.52
N ARG A 58 21.96 3.80 16.20
CA ARG A 58 22.62 4.53 15.10
C ARG A 58 21.98 4.20 13.75
N LEU A 59 21.77 2.93 13.42
CA LEU A 59 21.09 2.50 12.19
C LEU A 59 19.65 3.01 12.09
N VAL A 60 18.90 3.04 13.19
CA VAL A 60 17.54 3.60 13.23
C VAL A 60 17.55 5.12 12.98
N LEU A 61 18.48 5.85 13.60
CA LEU A 61 18.64 7.29 13.40
C LEU A 61 19.10 7.63 11.97
N GLU A 62 20.03 6.86 11.40
CA GLU A 62 20.47 7.01 10.02
C GLU A 62 19.32 6.79 9.03
N HIS A 63 18.51 5.76 9.22
CA HIS A 63 17.34 5.50 8.38
C HIS A 63 16.26 6.58 8.53
N GLN A 64 16.10 7.17 9.72
CA GLN A 64 15.24 8.35 9.91
C GLN A 64 15.78 9.60 9.20
N TYR A 65 17.10 9.83 9.24
CA TYR A 65 17.75 10.93 8.54
C TYR A 65 17.63 10.80 7.03
N GLN A 66 17.88 9.62 6.46
CA GLN A 66 17.70 9.34 5.03
C GLN A 66 16.25 9.62 4.57
N ARG A 67 15.25 9.17 5.35
CA ARG A 67 13.83 9.45 5.08
C ARG A 67 13.46 10.93 5.16
N GLU A 68 14.07 11.71 6.06
CA GLU A 68 13.85 13.16 6.13
C GLU A 68 14.57 13.91 5.01
N ALA A 69 15.76 13.46 4.60
CA ALA A 69 16.46 14.00 3.44
C ALA A 69 15.66 13.80 2.14
N GLN A 70 15.10 12.60 1.92
CA GLN A 70 14.19 12.34 0.80
C GLN A 70 12.96 13.26 0.84
N ARG A 71 12.29 13.37 2.00
CA ARG A 71 11.15 14.29 2.17
C ARG A 71 11.51 15.77 1.94
N ARG A 72 12.77 16.18 2.05
CA ARG A 72 13.20 17.55 1.70
C ARG A 72 13.33 17.69 0.20
N HIS A 73 14.02 16.75 -0.45
CA HIS A 73 14.13 16.71 -1.91
C HIS A 73 12.75 16.73 -2.60
N GLU A 74 11.79 15.93 -2.12
CA GLU A 74 10.41 15.91 -2.60
C GLU A 74 9.67 17.26 -2.41
N ARG A 75 10.00 18.04 -1.37
CA ARG A 75 9.47 19.40 -1.15
C ARG A 75 10.13 20.40 -2.10
N ASP A 76 11.44 20.29 -2.30
CA ASP A 76 12.21 21.18 -3.17
C ASP A 76 11.82 20.97 -4.65
N GLU A 77 11.59 19.73 -5.08
CA GLU A 77 11.04 19.41 -6.41
C GLU A 77 9.62 19.96 -6.61
N CYS A 78 8.73 19.79 -5.61
CA CYS A 78 7.40 20.41 -5.65
C CYS A 78 7.48 21.93 -5.83
N MET A 79 8.32 22.61 -5.04
CA MET A 79 8.55 24.06 -5.16
C MET A 79 9.11 24.45 -6.53
N GLN A 80 10.01 23.63 -7.10
CA GLN A 80 10.57 23.87 -8.42
C GLN A 80 9.52 23.71 -9.53
N MET A 81 8.62 22.72 -9.44
CA MET A 81 7.51 22.59 -10.40
C MET A 81 6.60 23.82 -10.37
N TYR A 82 6.13 24.25 -9.18
CA TYR A 82 5.33 25.47 -9.05
C TYR A 82 6.04 26.72 -9.61
N SER A 83 7.37 26.80 -9.53
CA SER A 83 8.14 27.92 -10.11
C SER A 83 8.20 27.93 -11.65
N ASN A 84 7.95 26.78 -12.30
CA ASN A 84 7.97 26.64 -13.75
C ASN A 84 6.62 26.92 -14.40
N ASP A 85 5.50 26.63 -13.72
CA ASP A 85 4.15 26.87 -14.26
C ASP A 85 3.88 28.37 -14.52
N TYR A 86 4.55 29.27 -13.80
CA TYR A 86 4.52 30.72 -14.04
C TYR A 86 5.43 31.21 -15.19
N ARG A 87 6.01 30.30 -16.00
CA ARG A 87 6.82 30.64 -17.19
C ARG A 87 6.15 30.31 -18.53
N VAL A 88 4.82 30.36 -18.61
CA VAL A 88 4.10 30.35 -19.89
C VAL A 88 4.24 31.75 -20.55
N PRO A 89 4.78 31.87 -21.78
CA PRO A 89 4.89 33.18 -22.45
C PRO A 89 3.54 33.64 -23.02
N GLU A 90 2.93 34.66 -22.40
CA GLU A 90 1.64 35.24 -22.81
C GLU A 90 1.64 35.79 -24.25
N GLU A 91 2.82 36.12 -24.79
CA GLU A 91 3.03 36.66 -26.15
C GLU A 91 2.53 35.72 -27.27
N SER A 92 2.44 34.41 -26.99
CA SER A 92 2.04 33.38 -27.95
C SER A 92 0.60 33.55 -28.45
N GLU A 93 -0.38 33.66 -27.54
CA GLU A 93 -1.79 33.53 -27.91
C GLU A 93 -2.33 34.76 -28.65
N LEU A 94 -1.90 35.96 -28.24
CA LEU A 94 -2.29 37.22 -28.87
C LEU A 94 -1.76 37.35 -30.31
N SER A 95 -0.61 36.71 -30.61
CA SER A 95 -0.07 36.63 -31.98
C SER A 95 -0.97 35.79 -32.89
N ILE A 96 -1.34 34.59 -32.41
CA ILE A 96 -2.17 33.63 -33.16
C ILE A 96 -3.58 34.19 -33.44
N GLN A 97 -4.14 34.98 -32.53
CA GLN A 97 -5.45 35.63 -32.75
C GLN A 97 -5.41 36.69 -33.85
N LYS A 98 -4.37 37.54 -33.89
CA LYS A 98 -4.22 38.58 -34.92
C LYS A 98 -4.09 37.98 -36.32
N GLN A 99 -3.26 36.94 -36.48
CA GLN A 99 -3.03 36.29 -37.77
C GLN A 99 -4.32 35.68 -38.38
N LYS A 100 -5.22 35.15 -37.55
CA LYS A 100 -6.51 34.61 -37.99
C LYS A 100 -7.49 35.70 -38.45
N HIS A 101 -7.43 36.89 -37.88
CA HIS A 101 -8.28 38.01 -38.26
C HIS A 101 -7.93 38.53 -39.67
N GLU A 102 -6.64 38.65 -40.00
CA GLU A 102 -6.18 39.10 -41.31
C GLU A 102 -6.58 38.16 -42.47
N GLN A 103 -6.58 36.84 -42.24
CA GLN A 103 -7.03 35.87 -43.24
C GLN A 103 -8.51 36.03 -43.60
N PHE A 104 -9.37 36.31 -42.61
CA PHE A 104 -10.81 36.48 -42.84
C PHE A 104 -11.13 37.69 -43.72
N LEU A 105 -10.38 38.80 -43.56
CA LEU A 105 -10.58 40.02 -44.33
C LEU A 105 -10.24 39.86 -45.82
N ARG A 106 -9.23 39.04 -46.17
CA ARG A 106 -8.87 38.79 -47.58
C ARG A 106 -9.98 38.03 -48.32
N MET A 107 -10.51 36.99 -47.71
CA MET A 107 -11.59 36.16 -48.29
C MET A 107 -12.88 36.95 -48.59
N GLN A 108 -13.15 38.04 -47.85
CA GLN A 108 -14.30 38.92 -48.12
C GLN A 108 -14.11 39.86 -49.32
N ALA A 109 -12.88 40.07 -49.80
CA ALA A 109 -12.62 40.87 -50.99
C ALA A 109 -12.88 40.04 -52.26
N GLU A 110 -12.29 38.84 -52.34
CA GLU A 110 -12.31 37.96 -53.51
C GLU A 110 -13.73 37.62 -53.99
N MET A 111 -14.70 37.43 -53.09
CA MET A 111 -16.08 37.11 -53.49
C MET A 111 -16.80 38.24 -54.24
N ARG A 112 -16.38 39.51 -54.12
CA ARG A 112 -17.05 40.65 -54.77
C ARG A 112 -16.66 40.83 -56.24
N GLU A 113 -15.54 40.25 -56.66
CA GLU A 113 -15.03 40.38 -58.03
C GLU A 113 -15.77 39.43 -59.01
N PHE A 114 -16.40 38.36 -58.50
CA PHE A 114 -17.11 37.37 -59.31
C PHE A 114 -18.53 37.77 -59.74
N GLU A 115 -19.15 38.78 -59.11
CA GLU A 115 -20.58 39.11 -59.34
C GLU A 115 -20.83 40.06 -60.55
N GLN A 116 -19.82 40.39 -61.36
CA GLN A 116 -19.88 41.49 -62.34
C GLN A 116 -19.74 41.10 -63.84
N LEU A 117 -19.80 39.81 -64.21
CA LEU A 117 -19.23 39.34 -65.50
C LEU A 117 -20.15 38.61 -66.51
N ASP A 118 -21.48 38.63 -66.36
CA ASP A 118 -22.43 38.00 -67.31
C ASP A 118 -23.55 38.95 -67.79
N LEU A 119 -23.75 39.11 -69.12
CA LEU A 119 -25.04 39.22 -69.88
C LEU A 119 -24.93 39.81 -71.33
N SER A 120 -25.33 39.04 -72.36
CA SER A 120 -25.62 39.41 -73.79
C SER A 120 -26.15 38.17 -74.58
N ASP A 121 -26.64 38.13 -75.85
CA ASP A 121 -26.99 39.10 -76.92
C ASP A 121 -28.02 38.48 -77.94
N ASP A 122 -28.46 39.20 -78.99
CA ASP A 122 -29.61 38.88 -79.90
C ASP A 122 -29.29 39.10 -81.43
N ALA A 123 -30.00 38.69 -82.52
CA ALA A 123 -30.80 37.49 -82.89
C ALA A 123 -31.28 37.57 -84.40
N LEU A 124 -32.25 36.71 -84.80
CA LEU A 124 -33.25 36.84 -85.91
C LEU A 124 -32.92 36.67 -87.43
N ASN A 125 -33.39 35.55 -88.02
CA ASN A 125 -34.33 35.37 -89.19
C ASN A 125 -34.07 36.06 -90.60
N PRO A 126 -35.05 36.21 -91.55
CA PRO A 126 -35.79 35.23 -92.43
C PRO A 126 -35.78 35.53 -94.00
N ILE A 127 -36.70 34.93 -94.83
CA ILE A 127 -37.50 35.51 -96.00
C ILE A 127 -37.56 34.83 -97.43
N THR A 128 -38.78 34.38 -97.86
CA THR A 128 -39.60 34.38 -99.15
C THR A 128 -38.99 34.31 -100.61
N ASP A 129 -39.69 34.15 -101.78
CA ASP A 129 -40.98 33.54 -102.28
C ASP A 129 -41.08 33.55 -103.86
N ALA A 130 -42.14 32.92 -104.43
CA ALA A 130 -43.06 33.47 -105.49
C ALA A 130 -43.19 32.90 -106.96
N THR A 131 -44.46 32.89 -107.43
CA THR A 131 -45.02 33.01 -108.82
C THR A 131 -45.16 31.81 -109.80
N ILE A 132 -46.22 31.84 -110.64
CA ILE A 132 -46.70 30.78 -111.58
C ILE A 132 -47.34 31.39 -112.86
N PRO A 133 -47.19 30.83 -114.10
CA PRO A 133 -47.80 31.34 -115.34
C PRO A 133 -48.90 30.42 -115.99
N THR A 134 -49.04 30.36 -117.34
CA THR A 134 -50.36 30.26 -118.03
C THR A 134 -50.50 29.32 -119.24
N LYS A 135 -51.75 29.13 -119.71
CA LYS A 135 -52.26 27.95 -120.47
C LYS A 135 -51.52 27.47 -121.73
N LYS A 136 -50.72 28.27 -122.46
CA LYS A 136 -49.91 27.69 -123.56
C LYS A 136 -48.82 26.78 -123.01
N GLU A 137 -48.34 27.08 -121.80
CA GLU A 137 -47.52 26.18 -121.05
C GLU A 137 -48.26 24.88 -120.67
N LYS A 138 -49.58 24.66 -120.81
CA LYS A 138 -50.19 23.42 -120.28
C LYS A 138 -49.68 22.11 -120.88
N LEU A 139 -49.18 22.12 -122.12
CA LEU A 139 -48.54 20.95 -122.74
C LEU A 139 -47.05 20.88 -122.40
N GLU A 140 -46.34 22.02 -122.41
CA GLU A 140 -44.99 22.09 -121.84
C GLU A 140 -44.99 21.74 -120.34
N ILE A 141 -46.04 22.00 -119.59
CA ILE A 141 -46.27 21.62 -118.20
C ILE A 141 -46.57 20.13 -118.12
N GLN A 142 -47.10 19.47 -119.16
CA GLN A 142 -47.29 18.02 -119.12
C GLN A 142 -45.95 17.29 -119.35
N GLU A 143 -45.10 17.78 -120.26
CA GLU A 143 -43.74 17.24 -120.44
C GLU A 143 -42.79 17.69 -119.31
N ARG A 144 -42.84 18.97 -118.91
CA ARG A 144 -42.18 19.46 -117.68
C ARG A 144 -42.74 18.74 -116.45
N GLN A 145 -44.00 18.32 -116.35
CA GLN A 145 -44.49 17.49 -115.23
C GLN A 145 -43.87 16.10 -115.27
N ARG A 146 -43.71 15.50 -116.44
CA ARG A 146 -43.11 14.17 -116.57
C ARG A 146 -41.59 14.20 -116.31
N LEU A 147 -40.91 15.25 -116.77
CA LEU A 147 -39.52 15.54 -116.43
C LEU A 147 -39.36 15.94 -114.97
N GLN A 148 -40.22 16.82 -114.43
CA GLN A 148 -40.28 17.16 -113.00
C GLN A 148 -40.58 15.94 -112.16
N GLN A 149 -41.41 14.97 -112.57
CA GLN A 149 -41.61 13.72 -111.83
C GLN A 149 -40.33 12.90 -111.78
N LEU A 150 -39.56 12.82 -112.87
CA LEU A 150 -38.26 12.13 -112.90
C LEU A 150 -37.16 12.90 -112.16
N GLU A 151 -37.16 14.24 -112.23
CA GLU A 151 -36.25 15.10 -111.47
C GLU A 151 -36.60 15.13 -109.99
N TYR A 152 -37.89 15.06 -109.65
CA TYR A 152 -38.44 14.94 -108.30
C TYR A 152 -38.07 13.57 -107.73
N GLN A 153 -38.25 12.46 -108.45
CA GLN A 153 -37.73 11.15 -108.01
C GLN A 153 -36.20 11.14 -107.85
N ARG A 154 -35.45 11.78 -108.76
CA ARG A 154 -33.99 11.97 -108.62
C ARG A 154 -33.61 12.93 -107.49
N ARG A 155 -34.50 13.84 -107.10
CA ARG A 155 -34.32 14.80 -106.02
C ARG A 155 -34.64 14.14 -104.68
N GLU A 156 -35.79 13.49 -104.54
CA GLU A 156 -36.14 12.59 -103.44
C GLU A 156 -35.06 11.54 -103.22
N TYR A 157 -34.50 10.91 -104.25
CA TYR A 157 -33.39 9.96 -104.05
C TYR A 157 -32.15 10.64 -103.43
N ARG A 158 -31.76 11.83 -103.92
CA ARG A 158 -30.64 12.61 -103.37
C ARG A 158 -30.94 13.21 -102.00
N GLU A 159 -32.20 13.52 -101.70
CA GLU A 159 -32.65 14.04 -100.41
C GLU A 159 -32.78 12.90 -99.39
N LEU A 160 -33.25 11.71 -99.78
CA LEU A 160 -33.17 10.47 -98.97
C LEU A 160 -31.73 10.04 -98.72
N GLU A 161 -30.81 10.22 -99.69
CA GLU A 161 -29.39 9.92 -99.47
C GLU A 161 -28.71 10.96 -98.55
N LYS A 162 -29.09 12.24 -98.65
CA LYS A 162 -28.71 13.28 -97.67
C LYS A 162 -29.24 12.94 -96.28
N MET A 163 -30.55 12.69 -96.14
CA MET A 163 -31.18 12.29 -94.88
C MET A 163 -30.46 11.09 -94.26
N ARG A 164 -30.13 10.04 -95.03
CA ARG A 164 -29.34 8.89 -94.52
C ARG A 164 -27.94 9.30 -94.04
N ARG A 165 -27.24 10.19 -94.76
CA ARG A 165 -25.91 10.68 -94.36
C ARG A 165 -25.99 11.56 -93.10
N GLU A 166 -27.06 12.35 -92.97
CA GLU A 166 -27.37 13.18 -91.82
C GLU A 166 -27.77 12.32 -90.60
N ASP A 167 -28.62 11.30 -90.79
CA ASP A 167 -28.96 10.27 -89.80
C ASP A 167 -27.69 9.55 -89.29
N PHE A 168 -26.81 9.10 -90.20
CA PHE A 168 -25.53 8.50 -89.82
C PHE A 168 -24.66 9.47 -89.02
N TYR A 169 -24.61 10.76 -89.40
CA TYR A 169 -23.89 11.79 -88.65
C TYR A 169 -24.49 12.03 -87.26
N TYR A 170 -25.81 12.12 -87.12
CA TYR A 170 -26.47 12.25 -85.82
C TYR A 170 -26.25 11.01 -84.95
N VAL A 171 -26.35 9.80 -85.51
CA VAL A 171 -26.03 8.55 -84.79
C VAL A 171 -24.58 8.52 -84.34
N GLU A 172 -23.63 8.93 -85.18
CA GLU A 172 -22.21 9.00 -84.81
C GLU A 172 -21.97 10.04 -83.69
N GLN A 173 -22.63 11.20 -83.74
CA GLN A 173 -22.55 12.20 -82.67
C GLN A 173 -23.21 11.72 -81.36
N ILE A 174 -24.31 10.97 -81.42
CA ILE A 174 -24.93 10.32 -80.25
C ILE A 174 -24.01 9.26 -79.64
N LEU A 175 -23.26 8.52 -80.47
CA LEU A 175 -22.25 7.57 -79.98
C LEU A 175 -21.03 8.30 -79.37
N LYS A 176 -20.55 9.38 -79.99
CA LYS A 176 -19.47 10.23 -79.47
C LYS A 176 -19.84 10.90 -78.15
N SER A 177 -21.07 11.40 -77.99
CA SER A 177 -21.53 12.01 -76.74
C SER A 177 -21.71 10.98 -75.62
N LYS A 178 -22.27 9.80 -75.92
CA LYS A 178 -22.34 8.67 -74.96
C LYS A 178 -20.96 8.18 -74.54
N ALA A 179 -19.99 8.13 -75.45
CA ALA A 179 -18.61 7.77 -75.13
C ALA A 179 -17.96 8.79 -74.17
N LYS A 180 -18.07 10.09 -74.48
CA LYS A 180 -17.59 11.18 -73.60
C LYS A 180 -18.25 11.14 -72.21
N ALA A 181 -19.57 10.97 -72.15
CA ALA A 181 -20.30 10.88 -70.88
C ALA A 181 -19.85 9.70 -70.02
N LYS A 182 -19.58 8.53 -70.64
CA LYS A 182 -19.01 7.38 -69.93
C LYS A 182 -17.59 7.65 -69.44
N GLU A 183 -16.73 8.22 -70.28
CA GLU A 183 -15.36 8.59 -69.89
C GLU A 183 -15.35 9.58 -68.72
N GLU A 184 -16.27 10.54 -68.71
CA GLU A 184 -16.40 11.49 -67.61
C GLU A 184 -16.93 10.84 -66.33
N GLN A 185 -17.90 9.93 -66.41
CA GLN A 185 -18.33 9.13 -65.27
C GLN A 185 -17.17 8.28 -64.71
N GLU A 186 -16.34 7.70 -65.57
CA GLU A 186 -15.13 6.98 -65.12
C GLU A 186 -14.11 7.92 -64.47
N LYS A 187 -13.90 9.15 -64.97
CA LYS A 187 -13.03 10.15 -64.33
C LYS A 187 -13.55 10.55 -62.95
N ARG A 188 -14.85 10.87 -62.84
CA ARG A 188 -15.53 11.16 -61.55
C ARG A 188 -15.45 9.98 -60.57
N ALA A 189 -15.59 8.75 -61.06
CA ALA A 189 -15.44 7.55 -60.24
C ALA A 189 -13.98 7.27 -59.81
N ARG A 190 -13.00 7.64 -60.63
CA ARG A 190 -11.56 7.54 -60.29
C ARG A 190 -11.15 8.59 -59.25
N SER A 191 -11.65 9.83 -59.32
CA SER A 191 -11.36 10.88 -58.33
C SER A 191 -12.07 10.69 -57.00
N ALA A 192 -13.27 10.08 -56.98
CA ALA A 192 -13.99 9.79 -55.74
C ALA A 192 -13.37 8.66 -54.88
N LYS A 193 -12.62 7.73 -55.49
CA LYS A 193 -11.96 6.61 -54.79
C LYS A 193 -10.96 7.03 -53.71
N PRO A 194 -9.95 7.88 -53.97
CA PRO A 194 -9.00 8.29 -52.92
C PRO A 194 -9.68 9.03 -51.76
N GLN A 195 -10.71 9.84 -52.03
CA GLN A 195 -11.48 10.49 -50.96
C GLN A 195 -12.18 9.47 -50.05
N ARG A 196 -12.80 8.42 -50.61
CA ARG A 196 -13.40 7.33 -49.82
C ARG A 196 -12.36 6.60 -48.98
N ASN A 197 -11.19 6.31 -49.53
CA ASN A 197 -10.10 5.68 -48.78
C ASN A 197 -9.68 6.53 -47.57
N VAL A 198 -9.51 7.85 -47.75
CA VAL A 198 -9.17 8.77 -46.65
C VAL A 198 -10.26 8.81 -45.58
N PHE A 199 -11.55 8.86 -45.96
CA PHE A 199 -12.65 8.80 -44.99
C PHE A 199 -12.70 7.45 -44.23
N GLU A 200 -12.46 6.33 -44.92
CA GLU A 200 -12.35 5.03 -44.26
C GLU A 200 -11.15 4.96 -43.31
N GLU A 201 -10.00 5.52 -43.67
CA GLU A 201 -8.80 5.57 -42.82
C GLU A 201 -9.02 6.46 -41.59
N GLN A 202 -9.68 7.60 -41.74
CA GLN A 202 -10.12 8.44 -40.63
C GLN A 202 -11.10 7.69 -39.70
N GLN A 203 -12.08 6.97 -40.25
CA GLN A 203 -13.00 6.14 -39.45
C GLN A 203 -12.27 5.00 -38.72
N LYS A 204 -11.32 4.33 -39.39
CA LYS A 204 -10.46 3.29 -38.79
C LYS A 204 -9.56 3.87 -37.70
N HIS A 205 -9.04 5.08 -37.85
CA HIS A 205 -8.27 5.80 -36.82
C HIS A 205 -9.15 6.17 -35.61
N ILE A 206 -10.33 6.77 -35.84
CA ILE A 206 -11.30 7.11 -34.78
C ILE A 206 -11.74 5.86 -34.02
N ALA A 207 -11.93 4.73 -34.71
CA ALA A 207 -12.24 3.45 -34.07
C ALA A 207 -11.09 2.95 -33.18
N ARG A 208 -9.83 3.04 -33.62
CA ARG A 208 -8.66 2.70 -32.81
C ARG A 208 -8.54 3.59 -31.56
N MET A 209 -8.70 4.91 -31.70
CA MET A 209 -8.68 5.84 -30.57
C MET A 209 -9.78 5.52 -29.54
N ARG A 210 -11.00 5.19 -30.00
CA ARG A 210 -12.11 4.76 -29.12
C ARG A 210 -11.87 3.42 -28.40
N VAL A 211 -10.99 2.56 -28.92
CA VAL A 211 -10.56 1.34 -28.22
C VAL A 211 -9.50 1.69 -27.17
N LEU A 212 -8.49 2.47 -27.54
CA LEU A 212 -7.44 2.93 -26.62
C LEU A 212 -8.00 3.73 -25.43
N ASP A 213 -8.99 4.59 -25.66
CA ASP A 213 -9.70 5.31 -24.58
C ASP A 213 -10.45 4.36 -23.64
N LYS A 214 -11.03 3.27 -24.16
CA LYS A 214 -11.70 2.25 -23.33
C LYS A 214 -10.69 1.46 -22.51
N GLU A 215 -9.59 1.02 -23.11
CA GLU A 215 -8.51 0.34 -22.41
C GLU A 215 -7.90 1.22 -21.32
N LYS A 216 -7.62 2.50 -21.62
CA LYS A 216 -7.12 3.48 -20.65
C LYS A 216 -8.07 3.61 -19.46
N ARG A 217 -9.37 3.79 -19.71
CA ARG A 217 -10.41 3.87 -18.64
C ARG A 217 -10.58 2.58 -17.84
N LEU A 218 -10.27 1.42 -18.40
CA LEU A 218 -10.25 0.15 -17.65
C LEU A 218 -9.02 0.09 -16.74
N ARG A 219 -7.82 0.38 -17.26
CA ARG A 219 -6.59 0.44 -16.46
C ARG A 219 -6.67 1.47 -15.34
N GLU A 220 -7.28 2.64 -15.58
CA GLU A 220 -7.55 3.66 -14.56
C GLU A 220 -8.46 3.12 -13.45
N ARG A 221 -9.50 2.34 -13.79
CA ARG A 221 -10.38 1.69 -12.80
C ARG A 221 -9.67 0.59 -12.02
N GLU A 222 -8.84 -0.21 -12.68
CA GLU A 222 -8.03 -1.27 -12.05
C GLU A 222 -7.03 -0.67 -11.05
N ILE A 223 -6.34 0.42 -11.43
CA ILE A 223 -5.43 1.16 -10.55
C ILE A 223 -6.17 1.74 -9.34
N CYS A 224 -7.31 2.41 -9.55
CA CYS A 224 -8.13 2.92 -8.45
C CYS A 224 -8.66 1.79 -7.55
N GLY A 225 -9.01 0.62 -8.11
CA GLY A 225 -9.42 -0.56 -7.37
C GLY A 225 -8.31 -1.08 -6.45
N MET A 226 -7.11 -1.33 -7.01
CA MET A 226 -5.94 -1.76 -6.23
C MET A 226 -5.54 -0.75 -5.14
N GLN A 227 -5.66 0.56 -5.42
CA GLN A 227 -5.42 1.61 -4.41
C GLN A 227 -6.44 1.56 -3.27
N LEU A 228 -7.73 1.35 -3.57
CA LEU A 228 -8.77 1.17 -2.55
C LEU A 228 -8.55 -0.11 -1.73
N GLU A 229 -8.17 -1.22 -2.37
CA GLU A 229 -7.88 -2.49 -1.70
C GLU A 229 -6.69 -2.40 -0.75
N ASP A 230 -5.58 -1.75 -1.13
CA ASP A 230 -4.48 -1.51 -0.19
C ASP A 230 -4.85 -0.47 0.89
N LEU A 231 -5.67 0.54 0.60
CA LEU A 231 -6.17 1.45 1.65
C LEU A 231 -7.03 0.70 2.69
N PHE A 232 -7.93 -0.19 2.27
CA PHE A 232 -8.68 -1.05 3.19
C PHE A 232 -7.77 -2.05 3.91
N GLY A 233 -6.80 -2.65 3.21
CA GLY A 233 -5.79 -3.53 3.81
C GLY A 233 -4.94 -2.82 4.87
N ARG A 234 -4.54 -1.57 4.63
CA ARG A 234 -3.86 -0.71 5.63
C ARG A 234 -4.76 -0.46 6.82
N GLN A 235 -6.03 -0.08 6.62
CA GLN A 235 -6.98 0.14 7.72
C GLN A 235 -7.22 -1.12 8.56
N LEU A 236 -7.29 -2.31 7.94
CA LEU A 236 -7.40 -3.58 8.64
C LEU A 236 -6.16 -3.83 9.51
N ARG A 237 -4.97 -3.74 8.93
CA ARG A 237 -3.68 -3.88 9.63
C ARG A 237 -3.51 -2.89 10.78
N PHE A 238 -4.01 -1.66 10.64
CA PHE A 238 -4.04 -0.68 11.75
C PHE A 238 -4.96 -1.12 12.89
N ARG A 239 -6.19 -1.58 12.59
CA ARG A 239 -7.12 -2.09 13.62
C ARG A 239 -6.59 -3.34 14.33
N GLU A 240 -5.91 -4.22 13.60
CA GLU A 240 -5.24 -5.41 14.17
C GLU A 240 -4.08 -5.00 15.10
N ALA A 241 -3.26 -4.03 14.68
CA ALA A 241 -2.19 -3.49 15.51
C ALA A 241 -2.71 -2.75 16.76
N GLU A 242 -3.87 -2.08 16.67
CA GLU A 242 -4.52 -1.45 17.82
C GLU A 242 -5.07 -2.48 18.82
N LYS A 243 -5.67 -3.57 18.34
CA LYS A 243 -6.09 -4.71 19.20
C LYS A 243 -4.90 -5.35 19.91
N ALA A 244 -3.85 -5.73 19.18
CA ALA A 244 -2.64 -6.33 19.77
C ALA A 244 -1.98 -5.39 20.81
N LYS A 245 -2.04 -4.07 20.58
CA LYS A 245 -1.58 -3.05 21.54
C LYS A 245 -2.48 -2.93 22.77
N GLU A 246 -3.78 -3.22 22.66
CA GLU A 246 -4.69 -3.28 23.81
C GLU A 246 -4.55 -4.60 24.60
N GLU A 247 -4.37 -5.73 23.91
CA GLU A 247 -4.07 -7.05 24.49
C GLU A 247 -2.77 -7.01 25.32
N LEU A 248 -1.69 -6.44 24.77
CA LEU A 248 -0.45 -6.21 25.51
C LEU A 248 -0.62 -5.26 26.72
N ARG A 249 -1.65 -4.39 26.70
CA ARG A 249 -2.00 -3.52 27.83
C ARG A 249 -2.86 -4.22 28.88
N SER A 250 -3.71 -5.18 28.53
CA SER A 250 -4.35 -6.06 29.52
C SER A 250 -3.32 -6.99 30.16
N GLU A 251 -2.50 -7.69 29.38
CA GLU A 251 -1.42 -8.54 29.91
C GLU A 251 -0.50 -7.80 30.89
N TRP A 252 -0.11 -6.56 30.56
CA TRP A 252 0.75 -5.77 31.44
C TRP A 252 0.05 -5.36 32.74
N ARG A 253 -1.26 -5.06 32.70
CA ARG A 253 -2.07 -4.76 33.89
C ARG A 253 -2.26 -6.02 34.76
N GLU A 254 -2.53 -7.16 34.15
CA GLU A 254 -2.67 -8.46 34.83
C GLU A 254 -1.37 -8.87 35.50
N ARG A 255 -0.24 -8.83 34.78
CA ARG A 255 1.10 -9.06 35.37
C ARG A 255 1.42 -8.09 36.51
N LYS A 256 0.87 -6.86 36.47
CA LYS A 256 1.00 -5.90 37.58
C LYS A 256 0.08 -6.19 38.76
N SER A 257 -1.13 -6.71 38.55
CA SER A 257 -1.99 -7.22 39.64
C SER A 257 -1.32 -8.39 40.34
N MET A 258 -0.88 -9.41 39.58
CA MET A 258 -0.17 -10.57 40.10
C MET A 258 1.06 -10.18 40.94
N GLN A 259 1.89 -9.24 40.48
CA GLN A 259 3.05 -8.77 41.26
C GLN A 259 2.68 -8.09 42.59
N VAL A 260 1.53 -7.42 42.67
CA VAL A 260 1.02 -6.83 43.93
C VAL A 260 0.45 -7.92 44.83
N GLU A 261 -0.32 -8.85 44.29
CA GLU A 261 -0.89 -9.98 45.03
C GLU A 261 0.19 -10.93 45.59
N GLU A 262 1.25 -11.19 44.83
CA GLU A 262 2.46 -11.90 45.26
C GLU A 262 3.15 -11.16 46.41
N HIS A 263 3.42 -9.86 46.23
CA HIS A 263 4.05 -9.02 47.25
C HIS A 263 3.24 -8.97 48.56
N ASP A 264 1.93 -8.83 48.47
CA ASP A 264 1.04 -8.79 49.62
C ASP A 264 0.90 -10.16 50.29
N CYS A 265 0.95 -11.25 49.52
CA CYS A 265 1.02 -12.60 50.09
C CYS A 265 2.34 -12.86 50.83
N CYS A 266 3.49 -12.47 50.26
CA CYS A 266 4.78 -12.53 50.94
C CYS A 266 4.81 -11.66 52.20
N THR A 267 4.32 -10.42 52.11
CA THR A 267 4.22 -9.49 53.25
C THR A 267 3.34 -10.05 54.36
N ARG A 268 2.18 -10.61 54.01
CA ARG A 268 1.27 -11.29 54.95
C ARG A 268 1.96 -12.49 55.61
N TRP A 269 2.66 -13.32 54.85
CA TRP A 269 3.35 -14.51 55.39
C TRP A 269 4.44 -14.13 56.39
N VAL A 270 5.28 -13.14 56.08
CA VAL A 270 6.29 -12.59 57.00
C VAL A 270 5.68 -12.00 58.28
N LEU A 271 4.47 -11.43 58.20
CA LEU A 271 3.75 -10.97 59.40
C LEU A 271 3.22 -12.13 60.26
N TRP A 272 2.76 -13.23 59.65
CA TRP A 272 2.36 -14.45 60.37
C TRP A 272 3.57 -15.12 61.06
N ASP A 273 4.68 -15.30 60.36
CA ASP A 273 5.93 -15.82 60.94
C ASP A 273 6.40 -14.97 62.13
N ARG A 274 6.36 -13.64 61.99
CA ARG A 274 6.73 -12.71 63.06
C ARG A 274 5.76 -12.75 64.25
N ALA A 275 4.47 -13.04 64.02
CA ALA A 275 3.49 -13.24 65.08
C ALA A 275 3.72 -14.58 65.80
N PHE A 276 3.93 -15.67 65.06
CA PHE A 276 4.22 -17.00 65.61
C PHE A 276 5.53 -17.01 66.41
N ALA A 277 6.58 -16.36 65.90
CA ALA A 277 7.85 -16.22 66.61
C ALA A 277 7.70 -15.40 67.91
N LYS A 278 6.83 -14.38 67.95
CA LYS A 278 6.50 -13.67 69.21
C LYS A 278 5.77 -14.60 70.18
N GLN A 279 4.76 -15.33 69.72
CA GLN A 279 4.01 -16.29 70.55
C GLN A 279 4.96 -17.33 71.17
N GLN A 280 5.84 -17.94 70.38
CA GLN A 280 6.85 -18.88 70.88
C GLN A 280 7.84 -18.23 71.88
N GLN A 281 8.23 -16.97 71.67
CA GLN A 281 9.00 -16.23 72.67
C GLN A 281 8.22 -15.92 73.96
N GLU A 282 6.90 -15.78 73.90
CA GLU A 282 6.05 -15.53 75.07
C GLU A 282 5.73 -16.82 75.83
N GLU A 283 5.41 -17.91 75.15
CA GLU A 283 5.26 -19.25 75.73
C GLU A 283 6.55 -19.69 76.43
N THR A 284 7.71 -19.55 75.79
CA THR A 284 8.99 -19.88 76.44
C THR A 284 9.36 -18.94 77.60
N LYS A 285 8.94 -17.66 77.57
CA LYS A 285 9.03 -16.76 78.74
C LYS A 285 8.11 -17.23 79.87
N GLN A 286 6.89 -17.64 79.57
CA GLN A 286 5.93 -18.15 80.57
C GLN A 286 6.42 -19.46 81.19
N GLN A 287 6.88 -20.43 80.40
CA GLN A 287 7.50 -21.68 80.89
C GLN A 287 8.71 -21.38 81.79
N ARG A 288 9.61 -20.48 81.39
CA ARG A 288 10.75 -20.05 82.21
C ARG A 288 10.30 -19.36 83.51
N ALA A 289 9.21 -18.61 83.49
CA ALA A 289 8.64 -17.99 84.68
C ALA A 289 7.98 -19.01 85.63
N GLN A 290 7.26 -20.01 85.09
CA GLN A 290 6.67 -21.11 85.86
C GLN A 290 7.76 -21.99 86.48
N ALA A 291 8.78 -22.39 85.73
CA ALA A 291 9.93 -23.14 86.26
C ALA A 291 10.66 -22.38 87.39
N ARG A 292 10.79 -21.05 87.26
CA ARG A 292 11.31 -20.17 88.33
C ARG A 292 10.39 -20.07 89.55
N ARG A 293 9.07 -20.25 89.40
CA ARG A 293 8.12 -20.32 90.53
C ARG A 293 8.22 -21.67 91.23
N LEU A 294 8.17 -22.77 90.48
CA LEU A 294 8.29 -24.14 91.02
C LEU A 294 9.62 -24.31 91.76
N LYS A 295 10.76 -23.89 91.18
CA LYS A 295 12.06 -23.96 91.87
C LYS A 295 12.13 -23.06 93.13
N ARG A 296 11.31 -22.01 93.24
CA ARG A 296 11.17 -21.21 94.47
C ARG A 296 10.22 -21.83 95.50
N GLN A 297 9.32 -22.72 95.09
CA GLN A 297 8.48 -23.50 96.00
C GLN A 297 9.28 -24.68 96.55
N GLN A 298 9.94 -25.46 95.68
CA GLN A 298 10.90 -26.50 96.07
C GLN A 298 11.94 -25.97 97.05
N LEU A 299 12.59 -24.83 96.76
CA LEU A 299 13.55 -24.23 97.69
C LEU A 299 12.93 -23.73 99.01
N ARG A 300 11.62 -23.46 99.07
CA ARG A 300 10.94 -23.17 100.35
C ARG A 300 10.69 -24.46 101.11
N GLU A 301 10.12 -25.46 100.45
CA GLU A 301 9.86 -26.80 100.99
C GLU A 301 11.17 -27.43 101.53
N GLU A 302 12.27 -27.36 100.78
CA GLU A 302 13.63 -27.77 101.21
C GLU A 302 14.09 -27.02 102.48
N ASN A 303 13.88 -25.70 102.55
CA ASN A 303 14.28 -24.91 103.72
C ASN A 303 13.36 -25.12 104.92
N GLU A 304 12.07 -25.36 104.71
CA GLU A 304 11.08 -25.68 105.75
C GLU A 304 11.36 -27.09 106.32
N ILE A 305 11.69 -28.07 105.47
CA ILE A 305 12.15 -29.41 105.89
C ILE A 305 13.45 -29.30 106.68
N ARG A 306 14.45 -28.55 106.21
CA ARG A 306 15.72 -28.32 106.95
C ARG A 306 15.48 -27.62 108.30
N ALA A 307 14.58 -26.64 108.36
CA ALA A 307 14.25 -25.93 109.59
C ALA A 307 13.46 -26.77 110.60
N ALA A 308 12.80 -27.85 110.17
CA ALA A 308 12.13 -28.80 111.05
C ALA A 308 13.11 -29.75 111.79
N TRP A 309 14.37 -29.82 111.37
CA TRP A 309 15.42 -30.57 112.05
C TRP A 309 16.13 -29.72 113.12
N VAL A 310 16.12 -30.21 114.35
CA VAL A 310 16.78 -29.57 115.49
C VAL A 310 17.97 -30.40 115.94
N GLU A 311 19.08 -29.73 116.25
CA GLU A 311 20.29 -30.35 116.80
C GLU A 311 20.10 -30.67 118.28
N SER A 312 20.38 -31.92 118.67
CA SER A 312 20.19 -32.46 120.01
C SER A 312 21.41 -33.30 120.42
N TRP A 313 21.49 -33.63 121.70
CA TRP A 313 22.61 -34.36 122.32
C TRP A 313 22.06 -35.55 123.11
N ASP A 314 22.68 -36.73 122.96
CA ASP A 314 22.32 -37.91 123.73
C ASP A 314 22.95 -37.89 125.14
N GLU A 315 22.57 -38.87 125.99
CA GLU A 315 23.09 -39.00 127.36
C GLU A 315 24.61 -39.30 127.42
N ASN A 316 25.23 -39.64 126.28
CA ASN A 316 26.66 -39.91 126.15
C ASN A 316 27.45 -38.70 125.61
N GLY A 317 26.78 -37.59 125.24
CA GLY A 317 27.39 -36.42 124.60
C GLY A 317 27.58 -36.54 123.08
N ASN A 318 26.95 -37.50 122.42
CA ASN A 318 26.90 -37.58 120.96
C ASN A 318 25.84 -36.64 120.39
N ARG A 319 26.17 -36.02 119.26
CA ARG A 319 25.33 -35.04 118.55
C ARG A 319 24.44 -35.75 117.53
N TYR A 320 23.12 -35.50 117.55
CA TYR A 320 22.17 -36.04 116.59
C TYR A 320 21.15 -34.99 116.14
N PHE A 321 20.46 -35.26 115.04
CA PHE A 321 19.40 -34.40 114.51
C PHE A 321 18.04 -35.08 114.70
N TYR A 322 17.07 -34.32 115.19
CA TYR A 322 15.70 -34.76 115.43
C TYR A 322 14.72 -33.93 114.60
N ASN A 323 13.84 -34.59 113.86
CA ASN A 323 12.81 -33.92 113.07
C ASN A 323 11.56 -33.69 113.92
N THR A 324 11.27 -32.44 114.22
CA THR A 324 10.14 -32.00 115.06
C THR A 324 8.76 -32.25 114.45
N VAL A 325 8.68 -32.55 113.15
CA VAL A 325 7.42 -32.78 112.42
C VAL A 325 7.15 -34.26 112.17
N THR A 326 8.19 -35.06 111.86
CA THR A 326 8.04 -36.51 111.59
C THR A 326 8.36 -37.40 112.79
N GLY A 327 9.02 -36.87 113.83
CA GLY A 327 9.47 -37.64 114.99
C GLY A 327 10.68 -38.56 114.74
N GLY A 328 11.28 -38.51 113.54
CA GLY A 328 12.47 -39.27 113.20
C GLY A 328 13.76 -38.65 113.75
N SER A 329 14.77 -39.49 114.01
CA SER A 329 16.12 -39.05 114.41
C SER A 329 17.19 -39.67 113.51
N GLN A 330 18.30 -38.96 113.32
CA GLN A 330 19.46 -39.42 112.55
C GLN A 330 20.77 -38.79 113.06
N TRP A 331 21.90 -39.47 112.82
CA TRP A 331 23.23 -39.03 113.25
C TRP A 331 23.93 -38.12 112.22
N GLU A 332 23.58 -38.26 110.94
CA GLU A 332 24.13 -37.44 109.86
C GLU A 332 23.36 -36.11 109.71
N VAL A 333 24.04 -35.07 109.21
CA VAL A 333 23.41 -33.77 108.94
C VAL A 333 22.36 -33.93 107.84
N PRO A 334 21.10 -33.48 108.04
CA PRO A 334 20.08 -33.49 107.00
C PRO A 334 20.52 -32.70 105.76
N ILE A 335 20.50 -33.36 104.60
CA ILE A 335 20.82 -32.78 103.28
C ILE A 335 19.64 -31.96 102.78
#